data_AF-I1R339-F1
#
_entry.id   AF-I1R339-F1
#
_cell.length_a   1.000
_cell.length_b   1.000
_cell.length_c   1.000
_cell.angle_alpha   90.00
_cell.angle_beta   90.00
_cell.angle_gamma   90.00
#
_symmetry.space_group_name_H-M   'P 1'
#
loop_
_entity.id
_entity.type
_entity.pdbx_description
1 polymer ?
#
loop_
_entity_poly.entity_id
_entity_poly.type
_entity_poly.pdbx_seq_one_letter_code
_entity_poly.pdbx_strand_id
1 'polypeptide(L)'
;MLMRRPAIAASFLLLMIAADGQAATPSPPAAIGSYCKPRERDALLVFKEGVTDDPAGLLASWRRGGGQLQDDCCQWRGVRCSNRTGHVVKLRLRNDHAGTALAGEIGQSLISLEHLRYLDLSMNNLAGSTGHVPEFLGSFRSLRYLNLSGIVFSGMVPPQL
;
A
#
# COMPACT_ATOMS: atom_id res chain seq x y z
N MET A 1 -34.93 1.77 -83.39
CA MET A 1 -34.80 0.64 -82.45
C MET A 1 -33.32 0.33 -82.27
N LEU A 2 -32.89 0.16 -81.01
CA LEU A 2 -31.55 -0.20 -80.51
C LEU A 2 -30.37 0.80 -80.71
N MET A 3 -30.30 1.81 -79.84
CA MET A 3 -29.01 2.29 -79.32
C MET A 3 -28.59 1.36 -78.17
N ARG A 4 -27.46 0.67 -78.34
CA ARG A 4 -26.85 -0.25 -77.36
C ARG A 4 -26.22 0.57 -76.22
N ARG A 5 -26.56 0.24 -74.97
CA ARG A 5 -25.91 0.78 -73.77
C ARG A 5 -24.46 0.27 -73.67
N PRO A 6 -23.48 1.08 -73.24
CA PRO A 6 -22.16 0.57 -72.92
C PRO A 6 -22.19 -0.20 -71.58
N ALA A 7 -21.54 -1.37 -71.55
CA ALA A 7 -21.32 -2.14 -70.34
C ALA A 7 -20.04 -1.64 -69.66
N ILE A 8 -20.15 -1.18 -68.41
CA ILE A 8 -19.01 -0.84 -67.57
C ILE A 8 -18.61 -2.12 -66.84
N ALA A 9 -17.45 -2.68 -67.19
CA ALA A 9 -16.88 -3.84 -66.50
C ALA A 9 -16.21 -3.36 -65.20
N ALA A 10 -16.77 -3.73 -64.05
CA ALA A 10 -16.17 -3.46 -62.74
C ALA A 10 -15.08 -4.52 -62.46
N SER A 11 -13.82 -4.09 -62.49
CA SER A 11 -12.68 -4.92 -62.12
C SER A 11 -12.50 -4.89 -60.59
N PHE A 12 -12.97 -5.91 -59.89
CA PHE A 12 -12.73 -6.09 -58.46
C PHE A 12 -11.39 -6.81 -58.26
N LEU A 13 -10.37 -6.08 -57.81
CA LEU A 13 -9.08 -6.63 -57.41
C LEU A 13 -9.25 -7.23 -55.99
N LEU A 14 -9.35 -8.57 -55.88
CA LEU A 14 -9.31 -9.24 -54.57
C LEU A 14 -7.87 -9.26 -54.02
N LEU A 15 -7.61 -8.46 -52.97
CA LEU A 15 -6.42 -8.64 -52.13
C LEU A 15 -6.64 -9.84 -51.20
N MET A 16 -5.87 -10.90 -51.40
CA MET A 16 -5.78 -12.02 -50.46
C MET A 16 -4.94 -11.55 -49.26
N ILE A 17 -5.58 -11.20 -48.14
CA ILE A 17 -4.88 -10.92 -46.89
C ILE A 17 -4.56 -12.28 -46.27
N ALA A 18 -3.28 -12.67 -46.25
CA ALA A 18 -2.83 -13.81 -45.46
C ALA A 18 -2.92 -13.42 -43.98
N ALA A 19 -3.84 -14.03 -43.24
CA ALA A 19 -3.86 -13.91 -41.79
C ALA A 19 -2.80 -14.87 -41.24
N ASP A 20 -1.68 -14.34 -40.75
CA ASP A 20 -0.73 -15.11 -39.95
C ASP A 20 -1.41 -15.47 -38.62
N GLY A 21 -1.93 -16.69 -38.56
CA GLY A 21 -2.48 -17.30 -37.36
C GLY A 21 -1.37 -17.68 -36.39
N GLN A 22 -0.80 -16.70 -35.68
CA GLN A 22 -0.01 -16.99 -34.49
C GLN A 22 -0.99 -17.31 -33.35
N ALA A 23 -1.16 -18.61 -33.10
CA ALA A 23 -1.80 -19.09 -31.90
C ALA A 23 -0.98 -18.60 -30.69
N ALA A 24 -1.52 -17.61 -29.97
CA ALA A 24 -0.93 -17.12 -28.74
C ALA A 24 -0.90 -18.28 -27.73
N THR A 25 0.30 -18.78 -27.41
CA THR A 25 0.50 -19.74 -26.33
C THR A 25 0.05 -19.08 -25.02
N PRO A 26 -0.76 -19.74 -24.17
CA PRO A 26 -1.12 -19.18 -22.87
C PRO A 26 0.16 -18.97 -22.06
N SER A 27 0.41 -17.73 -21.65
CA SER A 27 1.46 -17.42 -20.70
C SER A 27 1.20 -18.17 -19.39
N PRO A 28 2.25 -18.68 -18.71
CA PRO A 28 2.08 -19.23 -17.38
C PRO A 28 1.44 -18.15 -16.48
N PRO A 29 0.55 -18.53 -15.53
CA PRO A 29 0.00 -17.56 -14.59
C PRO A 29 1.18 -16.83 -13.93
N ALA A 30 1.19 -15.50 -14.05
CA ALA A 30 2.16 -14.68 -13.34
C ALA A 30 2.17 -15.15 -11.89
N ALA A 31 3.33 -15.52 -11.38
CA ALA A 31 3.48 -15.90 -9.98
C ALA A 31 2.83 -14.78 -9.16
N ILE A 32 1.73 -15.08 -8.49
CA ILE A 32 1.02 -14.11 -7.67
C ILE A 32 1.93 -13.86 -6.48
N GLY A 33 2.88 -12.95 -6.64
CA GLY A 33 3.69 -12.44 -5.55
C GLY A 33 2.74 -12.01 -4.44
N SER A 34 3.07 -12.31 -3.19
CA SER A 34 2.28 -11.87 -2.04
C SER A 34 2.51 -10.36 -1.82
N TYR A 35 2.07 -9.55 -2.77
CA TYR A 35 2.14 -8.09 -2.69
C TYR A 35 1.21 -7.59 -1.58
N CYS A 36 1.55 -6.43 -1.04
CA CYS A 36 0.74 -5.71 -0.07
C CYS A 36 -0.71 -5.56 -0.53
N LYS A 37 -1.65 -5.68 0.40
CA LYS A 37 -3.07 -5.43 0.10
C LYS A 37 -3.30 -3.95 -0.16
N PRO A 38 -4.05 -3.57 -1.21
CA PRO A 38 -4.35 -2.17 -1.51
C PRO A 38 -4.92 -1.40 -0.31
N ARG A 39 -5.83 -2.02 0.45
CA ARG A 39 -6.42 -1.42 1.66
C ARG A 39 -5.38 -1.12 2.74
N GLU A 40 -4.41 -2.02 2.95
CA GLU A 40 -3.35 -1.83 3.96
C GLU A 40 -2.35 -0.75 3.51
N ARG A 41 -1.97 -0.75 2.23
CA ARG A 41 -1.16 0.32 1.64
C ARG A 41 -1.83 1.68 1.83
N ASP A 42 -3.11 1.78 1.51
CA ASP A 42 -3.84 3.03 1.59
C ASP A 42 -4.00 3.48 3.04
N ALA A 43 -4.24 2.56 3.98
CA ALA A 43 -4.25 2.85 5.41
C ALA A 43 -2.91 3.40 5.93
N LEU A 44 -1.79 2.84 5.48
CA LEU A 44 -0.45 3.33 5.80
C LEU A 44 -0.21 4.73 5.23
N LEU A 45 -0.70 5.03 4.03
CA LEU A 45 -0.61 6.38 3.45
C LEU A 45 -1.48 7.39 4.21
N VAL A 46 -2.69 7.02 4.62
CA VAL A 46 -3.52 7.87 5.49
C VAL A 46 -2.87 8.07 6.86
N PHE A 47 -2.21 7.04 7.42
CA PHE A 47 -1.42 7.21 8.65
C PHE A 47 -0.30 8.24 8.46
N LYS A 48 0.39 8.18 7.31
CA LYS A 48 1.45 9.14 6.97
C LYS A 48 0.92 10.58 6.88
N GLU A 49 -0.33 10.79 6.46
CA GLU A 49 -0.95 12.12 6.46
C GLU A 49 -1.14 12.70 7.87
N GLY A 50 -1.30 11.85 8.90
CA GLY A 50 -1.35 12.25 10.31
C GLY A 50 0.02 12.51 10.96
N VAL A 51 1.11 12.22 10.26
CA VAL A 51 2.47 12.56 10.66
C VAL A 51 2.79 13.95 10.11
N THR A 52 2.92 14.93 11.00
CA THR A 52 3.11 16.34 10.64
C THR A 52 4.57 16.69 10.37
N ASP A 53 5.52 15.93 10.90
CA ASP A 53 6.96 16.13 10.65
C ASP A 53 7.72 14.79 10.62
N ASP A 54 8.68 14.66 9.70
CA ASP A 54 9.55 13.48 9.49
C ASP A 54 10.99 13.88 9.09
N PRO A 55 11.72 14.63 9.94
CA PRO A 55 13.05 15.15 9.59
C PRO A 55 14.11 14.03 9.40
N ALA A 56 13.89 12.84 9.97
CA ALA A 56 14.76 11.69 9.79
C ALA A 56 14.40 10.84 8.55
N GLY A 57 13.32 11.16 7.85
CA GLY A 57 12.92 10.50 6.61
C GLY A 57 12.55 9.02 6.79
N LEU A 58 11.94 8.65 7.91
CA LEU A 58 11.50 7.28 8.19
C LEU A 58 10.41 6.84 7.20
N LEU A 59 9.56 7.77 6.75
CA LEU A 59 8.45 7.54 5.83
C LEU A 59 8.79 7.91 4.37
N ALA A 60 10.06 8.20 4.07
CA ALA A 60 10.49 8.60 2.73
C ALA A 60 10.19 7.54 1.66
N SER A 61 10.25 6.25 2.01
CA SER A 61 9.93 5.16 1.08
C SER A 61 8.42 4.95 0.85
N TRP A 62 7.56 5.57 1.65
CA TRP A 62 6.12 5.36 1.62
C TRP A 62 5.49 6.27 0.55
N ARG A 63 5.40 5.77 -0.68
CA ARG A 63 4.89 6.53 -1.82
C ARG A 63 4.16 5.63 -2.81
N ARG A 64 3.20 6.23 -3.54
CA ARG A 64 2.63 5.64 -4.76
C ARG A 64 3.49 6.00 -5.98
N GLY A 65 3.37 5.23 -7.05
CA GLY A 65 3.74 5.70 -8.40
C GLY A 65 5.17 5.42 -8.82
N GLY A 66 5.63 4.16 -8.71
CA GLY A 66 6.90 3.71 -9.27
C GLY A 66 6.83 2.41 -10.05
N GLY A 67 5.63 2.07 -10.55
CA GLY A 67 5.30 0.77 -11.14
C GLY A 67 4.85 -0.26 -10.10
N GLN A 68 4.40 -1.43 -10.59
CA GLN A 68 3.75 -2.48 -9.79
C GLN A 68 4.59 -3.00 -8.60
N LEU A 69 5.93 -2.90 -8.68
CA LEU A 69 6.86 -3.28 -7.62
C LEU A 69 7.07 -2.19 -6.55
N GLN A 70 6.83 -0.93 -6.89
CA GLN A 70 7.07 0.21 -6.00
C GLN A 70 5.79 0.65 -5.25
N ASP A 71 4.63 0.22 -5.73
CA ASP A 71 3.34 0.30 -5.02
C ASP A 71 3.16 -0.81 -3.96
N ASP A 72 4.13 -1.73 -3.85
CA ASP A 72 4.12 -2.79 -2.84
C ASP A 72 4.60 -2.25 -1.49
N CYS A 73 3.67 -1.98 -0.58
CA CYS A 73 3.97 -1.49 0.76
C CYS A 73 4.86 -2.45 1.57
N CYS A 74 4.96 -3.72 1.19
CA CYS A 74 5.84 -4.69 1.84
C CYS A 74 7.34 -4.36 1.68
N GLN A 75 7.68 -3.49 0.73
CA GLN A 75 9.04 -2.96 0.52
C GLN A 75 9.30 -1.66 1.27
N TRP A 76 8.29 -1.07 1.91
CA TRP A 76 8.46 0.18 2.62
C TRP A 76 9.24 -0.05 3.92
N ARG A 77 10.11 0.92 4.25
CA ARG A 77 10.84 0.93 5.52
C ARG A 77 9.86 0.75 6.68
N GLY A 78 10.21 -0.17 7.57
CA GLY A 78 9.44 -0.45 8.78
C GLY A 78 8.22 -1.35 8.57
N VAL A 79 7.82 -1.65 7.32
CA VAL A 79 6.69 -2.53 7.02
C VAL A 79 7.21 -3.93 6.73
N ARG A 80 6.59 -4.94 7.35
CA ARG A 80 6.82 -6.34 7.01
C ARG A 80 5.51 -7.07 6.81
N CYS A 81 5.41 -7.76 5.68
CA CYS A 81 4.26 -8.57 5.31
C CYS A 81 4.49 -10.06 5.56
N SER A 82 3.39 -10.80 5.61
CA SER A 82 3.37 -12.26 5.56
C SER A 82 3.71 -12.74 4.15
N ASN A 83 4.77 -13.55 4.01
CA ASN A 83 5.14 -14.16 2.73
C ASN A 83 4.08 -15.16 2.19
N ARG A 84 3.08 -15.53 3.01
CA ARG A 84 2.00 -16.44 2.61
C ARG A 84 0.78 -15.70 2.09
N THR A 85 0.49 -14.53 2.66
CA THR A 85 -0.81 -13.86 2.45
C THR A 85 -0.68 -12.45 1.91
N GLY A 86 0.49 -11.82 2.02
CA GLY A 86 0.75 -10.42 1.65
C GLY A 86 0.23 -9.41 2.66
N HIS A 87 -0.38 -9.84 3.76
CA HIS A 87 -0.87 -8.94 4.81
C HIS A 87 0.27 -8.38 5.64
N VAL A 88 0.18 -7.10 6.01
CA VAL A 88 1.10 -6.45 6.95
C VAL A 88 0.96 -7.10 8.33
N VAL A 89 2.07 -7.64 8.84
CA VAL A 89 2.13 -8.33 10.14
C VAL A 89 3.02 -7.60 11.15
N LYS A 90 3.88 -6.68 10.71
CA LYS A 90 4.73 -5.88 11.57
C LYS A 90 4.92 -4.49 10.99
N LEU A 91 4.72 -3.49 11.85
CA LEU A 91 5.04 -2.09 11.62
C LEU A 91 6.02 -1.63 12.72
N ARG A 92 7.25 -1.29 12.32
CA ARG A 92 8.29 -0.78 13.21
C ARG A 92 8.79 0.56 12.67
N LEU A 93 8.44 1.63 13.37
CA LEU A 93 8.87 3.00 13.12
C LEU A 93 9.55 3.61 14.35
N ARG A 94 10.13 2.76 15.22
CA ARG A 94 10.93 3.21 16.35
C ARG A 94 11.96 4.25 15.89
N ASN A 95 12.05 5.36 16.62
CA ASN A 95 13.12 6.31 16.44
C ASN A 95 14.42 5.79 17.05
N ASP A 96 15.38 5.46 16.19
CA ASP A 96 16.73 5.07 16.58
C ASP A 96 17.75 6.22 16.32
N HIS A 97 17.27 7.44 16.03
CA HIS A 97 18.08 8.64 15.81
C HIS A 97 18.24 9.47 17.09
N ALA A 98 19.30 10.28 17.15
CA ALA A 98 19.60 11.12 18.32
C ALA A 98 18.65 12.32 18.52
N GLY A 99 17.80 12.64 17.54
CA GLY A 99 16.86 13.76 17.56
C GLY A 99 15.43 13.33 17.26
N THR A 100 14.57 14.30 16.96
CA THR A 100 13.20 14.04 16.51
C THR A 100 13.22 13.22 15.21
N ALA A 101 12.40 12.17 15.13
CA ALA A 101 12.20 11.41 13.91
C ALA A 101 10.80 11.56 13.33
N LEU A 102 9.75 11.27 14.10
CA LEU A 102 8.37 11.51 13.71
C LEU A 102 7.67 12.41 14.73
N ALA A 103 6.90 13.39 14.24
CA ALA A 103 5.94 14.14 15.04
C ALA A 103 4.54 14.10 14.41
N GLY A 104 3.50 14.19 15.24
CA GLY A 104 2.11 14.16 14.80
C GLY A 104 1.24 13.30 15.72
N GLU A 105 0.33 12.53 15.12
CA GLU A 105 -0.58 11.64 15.86
C GLU A 105 -0.60 10.22 15.30
N ILE A 106 -0.93 9.25 16.16
CA ILE A 106 -1.19 7.89 15.73
C ILE A 106 -2.63 7.82 15.18
N GLY A 107 -2.76 7.83 13.85
CA GLY A 107 -4.07 7.86 13.17
C GLY A 107 -4.84 6.52 13.22
N GLN A 108 -6.19 6.62 13.29
CA GLN A 108 -7.12 5.47 13.30
C GLN A 108 -7.03 4.57 12.06
N SER A 109 -6.48 5.07 10.96
CA SER A 109 -6.33 4.28 9.72
C SER A 109 -5.61 2.95 9.94
N LEU A 110 -4.70 2.89 10.93
CA LEU A 110 -3.95 1.69 11.27
C LEU A 110 -4.84 0.49 11.64
N ILE A 111 -6.08 0.69 12.08
CA ILE A 111 -7.04 -0.42 12.37
C ILE A 111 -7.24 -1.33 11.15
N SER A 112 -7.08 -0.78 9.94
CA SER A 112 -7.18 -1.55 8.69
C SER A 112 -6.08 -2.61 8.53
N LEU A 113 -5.04 -2.58 9.37
CA LEU A 113 -4.00 -3.60 9.44
C LEU A 113 -4.45 -4.75 10.36
N GLU A 114 -5.54 -5.42 10.01
CA GLU A 114 -6.23 -6.40 10.87
C GLU A 114 -5.35 -7.60 11.30
N HIS A 115 -4.31 -7.89 10.52
CA HIS A 115 -3.35 -8.96 10.75
C HIS A 115 -2.06 -8.49 11.44
N LEU A 116 -1.98 -7.22 11.83
CA LEU A 116 -0.82 -6.65 12.50
C LEU A 116 -0.59 -7.35 13.85
N ARG A 117 0.62 -7.87 14.05
CA ARG A 117 1.03 -8.58 15.28
C ARG A 117 2.02 -7.79 16.10
N TYR A 118 2.75 -6.88 15.47
CA TYR A 118 3.81 -6.11 16.09
C TYR A 118 3.70 -4.65 15.66
N LEU A 119 3.49 -3.78 16.63
CA LEU A 119 3.49 -2.33 16.45
C LEU A 119 4.54 -1.71 17.38
N ASP A 120 5.50 -1.01 16.80
CA ASP A 120 6.53 -0.29 17.56
C ASP A 120 6.70 1.11 16.98
N LEU A 121 6.21 2.10 17.74
CA LEU A 121 6.26 3.52 17.42
C LEU A 121 7.13 4.28 18.44
N SER A 122 7.88 3.54 19.26
CA SER A 122 8.61 4.09 20.40
C SER A 122 9.61 5.19 20.02
N MET A 123 9.89 6.07 20.98
CA MET A 123 10.86 7.18 20.87
C MET A 123 10.48 8.27 19.84
N ASN A 124 9.21 8.33 19.42
CA ASN A 124 8.69 9.39 18.55
C ASN A 124 7.85 10.42 19.32
N ASN A 125 7.49 11.53 18.66
CA ASN A 125 6.61 12.56 19.18
C ASN A 125 5.19 12.43 18.59
N LEU A 126 4.57 11.26 18.78
CA LEU A 126 3.27 10.89 18.17
C LEU A 126 2.10 11.00 19.16
N ALA A 127 2.21 11.82 20.21
CA ALA A 127 1.18 11.94 21.23
C ALA A 127 -0.11 12.61 20.74
N GLY A 128 -0.05 13.26 19.56
CA GLY A 128 -1.16 14.02 19.00
C GLY A 128 -1.56 15.23 19.85
N SER A 129 -2.67 15.86 19.48
CA SER A 129 -3.19 17.06 20.16
C SER A 129 -3.77 16.77 21.54
N THR A 130 -4.29 15.56 21.75
CA THR A 130 -4.90 15.15 23.03
C THR A 130 -3.86 14.71 24.06
N GLY A 131 -2.67 14.31 23.61
CA GLY A 131 -1.64 13.72 24.47
C GLY A 131 -2.02 12.36 25.05
N HIS A 132 -3.16 11.76 24.69
CA HIS A 132 -3.63 10.49 25.24
C HIS A 132 -3.31 9.31 24.32
N VAL A 133 -3.14 8.12 24.90
CA VAL A 133 -3.02 6.89 24.12
C VAL A 133 -4.32 6.65 23.35
N PRO A 134 -4.30 6.51 22.01
CA PRO A 134 -5.53 6.37 21.25
C PRO A 134 -6.28 5.07 21.58
N GLU A 135 -7.56 5.22 21.90
CA GLU A 135 -8.40 4.11 22.35
C GLU A 135 -8.53 2.98 21.32
N PHE A 136 -8.48 3.31 20.04
CA PHE A 136 -8.63 2.34 18.97
C PHE A 136 -7.51 1.29 18.94
N LEU A 137 -6.38 1.53 19.60
CA LEU A 137 -5.29 0.56 19.67
C LEU A 137 -5.73 -0.76 20.33
N GLY A 138 -6.76 -0.74 21.19
CA GLY A 138 -7.36 -1.97 21.73
C GLY A 138 -8.22 -2.76 20.74
N SER A 139 -8.52 -2.21 19.56
CA SER A 139 -9.31 -2.90 18.54
C SER A 139 -8.51 -3.88 17.68
N PHE A 140 -7.17 -3.88 17.79
CA PHE A 140 -6.33 -4.80 17.02
C PHE A 140 -6.46 -6.25 17.50
N ARG A 141 -7.21 -7.04 16.75
CA ARG A 141 -7.50 -8.46 17.08
C ARG A 141 -6.27 -9.37 17.07
N SER A 142 -5.25 -9.02 16.30
CA SER A 142 -4.06 -9.87 16.07
C SER A 142 -2.80 -9.39 16.81
N LEU A 143 -2.87 -8.25 17.50
CA LEU A 143 -1.69 -7.61 18.09
C LEU A 143 -1.15 -8.46 19.24
N ARG A 144 0.17 -8.64 19.28
CA ARG A 144 0.88 -9.40 20.31
C ARG A 144 2.00 -8.60 20.97
N TYR A 145 2.40 -7.51 20.33
CA TYR A 145 3.45 -6.64 20.80
C TYR A 145 3.07 -5.21 20.44
N LEU A 146 3.04 -4.35 21.46
CA LEU A 146 2.84 -2.92 21.35
C LEU A 146 3.96 -2.22 22.12
N ASN A 147 4.72 -1.36 21.44
CA ASN A 147 5.71 -0.51 22.10
C ASN A 147 5.48 0.96 21.73
N LEU A 148 5.08 1.73 22.74
CA LEU A 148 4.85 3.18 22.71
C LEU A 148 5.79 3.93 23.66
N SER A 149 6.82 3.26 24.19
CA SER A 149 7.76 3.87 25.14
C SER A 149 8.46 5.10 24.55
N GLY A 150 8.73 6.10 25.39
CA GLY A 150 9.38 7.34 24.97
C GLY A 150 8.48 8.30 24.18
N ILE A 151 7.21 7.95 23.93
CA ILE A 151 6.20 8.93 23.52
C ILE A 151 5.64 9.59 24.79
N VAL A 152 5.53 10.91 24.80
CA VAL A 152 5.09 11.71 25.95
C VAL A 152 3.57 11.71 26.13
N PHE A 153 2.97 10.52 26.23
CA PHE A 153 1.55 10.39 26.56
C PHE A 153 1.27 10.82 28.01
N SER A 154 0.11 11.44 28.22
CA SER A 154 -0.47 11.79 29.51
C SER A 154 -1.75 10.98 29.74
N GLY A 155 -2.34 11.11 30.94
CA GLY A 155 -3.62 10.51 31.29
C GLY A 155 -3.54 9.00 31.60
N MET A 156 -4.70 8.35 31.56
CA MET A 156 -4.83 6.93 31.89
C MET A 156 -4.54 6.06 30.67
N VAL A 157 -3.99 4.87 30.92
CA VAL A 157 -3.91 3.82 29.90
C VAL A 157 -5.34 3.32 29.61
N PRO A 158 -5.79 3.33 28.34
CA PRO A 158 -7.11 2.82 28.00
C PRO A 158 -7.27 1.35 28.41
N PRO A 159 -8.38 0.98 29.09
CA PRO A 159 -8.59 -0.36 29.66
C PRO A 159 -8.71 -1.50 28.62
N GLN A 160 -8.88 -1.17 27.35
CA GLN A 160 -8.97 -2.10 26.23
C GLN A 160 -7.61 -2.56 25.67
N LEU A 161 -6.50 -2.06 26.23
CA LEU A 161 -5.13 -2.42 25.83
C LEU A 161 -4.59 -3.64 26.58
#